data_AF-N9LWF6-F1
#
_entry.id   AF-N9LWF6-F1
#
_cell.length_a   1.000
_cell.length_b   1.000
_cell.length_c   1.000
_cell.angle_alpha   90.00
_cell.angle_beta   90.00
_cell.angle_gamma   90.00
#
_symmetry.space_group_name_H-M   'P 1'
#
loop_
_entity.id
_entity.type
_entity.pdbx_description
1 polymer ?
#
loop_
_entity_poly.entity_id
_entity_poly.type
_entity_poly.pdbx_seq_one_letter_code
_entity_poly.pdbx_strand_id
1 'polypeptide(L)'
;MNRLFVYGTLCPNRENAHILGEIGGEWQQAFVHGTVHILDWGPDQGLPAIVLNDADPLVEGYLFSTKKLEQNWQMLDDFEGMQYQRAVVDVKLATGETIQAWTYVMKARD
;
A
#
# COMPACT_ATOMS: atom_id res chain seq x y z
N MET A 1 -7.92 -11.83 3.64
CA MET A 1 -6.56 -11.31 3.86
C MET A 1 -6.69 -9.96 4.52
N ASN A 2 -6.16 -9.82 5.73
CA ASN A 2 -6.38 -8.63 6.55
C ASN A 2 -5.05 -7.89 6.78
N ARG A 3 -4.30 -7.76 5.68
CA ARG A 3 -2.96 -7.17 5.64
C ARG A 3 -2.89 -6.22 4.44
N LEU A 4 -2.34 -5.04 4.66
CA LEU A 4 -2.18 -3.98 3.67
C LEU A 4 -0.73 -3.48 3.70
N PHE A 5 -0.04 -3.59 2.58
CA PHE A 5 1.25 -2.97 2.37
C PHE A 5 1.06 -1.53 1.88
N VAL A 6 1.66 -0.60 2.60
CA VAL A 6 1.66 0.83 2.30
C VAL A 6 3.08 1.35 2.13
N TYR A 7 3.26 2.25 1.17
CA TYR A 7 4.56 2.80 0.80
C TYR A 7 4.53 4.34 0.65
N GLY A 8 3.37 4.96 0.92
CA GLY A 8 3.09 6.36 0.62
C GLY A 8 2.46 7.13 1.78
N THR A 9 1.36 7.83 1.49
CA THR A 9 0.67 8.74 2.42
C THR A 9 -0.04 8.03 3.56
N LEU A 10 -0.32 6.72 3.42
CA LEU A 10 -0.89 5.87 4.46
C LEU A 10 0.15 5.36 5.48
N CYS A 11 1.44 5.61 5.28
CA CYS A 11 2.49 5.24 6.23
C CYS A 11 2.31 5.95 7.59
N PRO A 12 2.77 5.36 8.70
CA PRO A 12 2.71 6.01 10.00
C PRO A 12 3.46 7.37 9.98
N ASN A 13 2.93 8.38 10.69
CA ASN A 13 3.41 9.77 10.70
C ASN A 13 3.23 10.57 9.40
N ARG A 14 2.34 10.13 8.50
CA ARG A 14 1.91 10.90 7.33
C ARG A 14 0.51 11.47 7.52
N GLU A 15 0.08 12.32 6.58
CA GLU A 15 -1.23 12.99 6.59
C GLU A 15 -2.39 11.99 6.77
N ASN A 16 -2.35 10.85 6.07
CA ASN A 16 -3.41 9.84 6.10
C ASN A 16 -3.14 8.69 7.10
N ALA A 17 -2.12 8.82 7.97
CA ALA A 17 -1.84 7.81 8.98
C ALA A 17 -3.00 7.61 9.96
N HIS A 18 -3.86 8.63 10.14
CA HIS A 18 -5.03 8.55 11.00
C HIS A 18 -6.03 7.49 10.53
N ILE A 19 -6.19 7.27 9.21
CA ILE A 19 -7.11 6.28 8.65
C ILE A 19 -6.78 4.88 9.18
N LEU A 20 -5.51 4.45 9.08
CA LEU A 20 -5.08 3.14 9.58
C LEU A 20 -4.86 3.16 11.11
N GLY A 21 -4.50 4.31 11.68
CA GLY A 21 -4.36 4.53 13.12
C GLY A 21 -5.66 4.29 13.88
N GLU A 22 -6.80 4.76 13.36
CA GLU A 22 -8.13 4.57 13.96
C GLU A 22 -8.59 3.11 13.92
N ILE A 23 -8.18 2.36 12.89
CA ILE A 23 -8.48 0.92 12.81
C ILE A 23 -7.79 0.20 13.97
N GLY A 24 -6.53 0.56 14.27
CA GLY A 24 -5.72 -0.07 15.30
C GLY A 24 -5.20 -1.44 14.87
N GLY A 25 -3.91 -1.52 14.60
CA GLY A 25 -3.25 -2.70 14.05
C GLY A 25 -1.76 -2.72 14.31
N GLU A 26 -1.10 -3.75 13.79
CA GLU A 26 0.35 -3.91 13.87
C GLU A 26 1.00 -3.41 12.59
N TRP A 27 2.12 -2.72 12.76
CA TRP A 27 2.96 -2.23 11.67
C TRP A 27 4.26 -3.02 11.68
N GLN A 28 4.64 -3.55 10.51
CA GLN A 28 5.88 -4.28 10.34
C GLN A 28 6.63 -3.73 9.13
N GLN A 29 7.93 -3.53 9.25
CA GLN A 29 8.75 -3.12 8.11
C GLN A 29 8.79 -4.25 7.08
N ALA A 30 8.54 -3.88 5.83
CA ALA A 30 8.40 -4.85 4.76
C ALA A 30 8.79 -4.25 3.41
N PHE A 31 8.95 -5.13 2.42
CA PHE A 31 9.46 -4.77 1.10
C PHE A 31 8.65 -5.47 0.02
N VAL A 32 8.46 -4.84 -1.12
CA VAL A 32 7.79 -5.45 -2.29
C VAL A 32 8.60 -5.21 -3.54
N HIS A 33 8.50 -6.10 -4.52
CA HIS A 33 9.14 -5.90 -5.82
C HIS A 33 8.30 -4.97 -6.69
N GLY A 34 8.88 -3.83 -7.07
CA GLY A 34 8.21 -2.85 -7.91
C GLY A 34 8.98 -1.55 -8.06
N THR A 35 8.38 -0.63 -8.82
CA THR A 35 8.93 0.72 -9.02
C THR A 35 7.92 1.75 -8.55
N VAL A 36 8.37 2.68 -7.69
CA VAL A 36 7.54 3.81 -7.25
C VAL A 36 7.74 4.97 -8.21
N HIS A 37 6.65 5.43 -8.82
CA HIS A 37 6.60 6.60 -9.67
C HIS A 37 5.86 7.73 -8.94
N ILE A 38 6.31 8.96 -9.11
CA ILE A 38 5.54 10.11 -8.62
C ILE A 38 4.53 10.49 -9.70
N LEU A 39 3.26 10.57 -9.31
CA LEU A 39 2.21 11.01 -10.23
C LEU A 39 2.43 12.48 -10.58
N ASP A 40 2.46 12.78 -11.88
CA ASP A 40 2.56 14.17 -12.38
C ASP A 40 1.18 14.73 -12.78
N TRP A 41 0.09 14.00 -12.50
CA TRP A 41 -1.26 14.35 -12.93
C TRP A 41 -2.34 13.80 -11.98
N GLY A 42 -3.53 14.40 -12.03
CA GLY A 42 -4.70 14.02 -11.22
C GLY A 42 -4.74 14.68 -9.84
N PRO A 43 -5.79 14.45 -9.03
CA PRO A 43 -5.83 14.91 -7.64
C PRO A 43 -4.68 14.36 -6.77
N ASP A 44 -4.15 13.18 -7.10
CA ASP A 44 -2.98 12.59 -6.43
C ASP A 44 -1.63 13.05 -7.00
N GLN A 45 -1.57 14.17 -7.74
CA GLN A 45 -0.32 14.71 -8.25
C GLN A 45 0.67 14.98 -7.10
N GLY A 46 1.90 14.49 -7.26
CA GLY A 46 2.96 14.53 -6.25
C GLY A 46 2.95 13.34 -5.28
N LEU A 47 1.94 12.46 -5.35
CA LEU A 47 1.92 11.24 -4.55
C LEU A 47 2.67 10.09 -5.21
N PRO A 48 3.29 9.21 -4.41
CA PRO A 48 3.95 8.01 -4.91
C PRO A 48 2.92 6.96 -5.30
N ALA A 49 3.09 6.38 -6.48
CA ALA A 49 2.31 5.27 -7.00
C ALA A 49 3.23 4.12 -7.41
N ILE A 50 3.00 2.95 -6.83
CA ILE A 50 3.81 1.76 -7.12
C ILE A 50 3.27 1.01 -8.33
N VAL A 51 4.19 0.53 -9.16
CA VAL A 51 3.95 -0.45 -10.21
C VAL A 51 4.64 -1.75 -9.78
N LEU A 52 3.85 -2.81 -9.60
CA LEU A 52 4.36 -4.11 -9.16
C LEU A 52 5.02 -4.84 -10.32
N ASN A 53 6.21 -5.36 -10.08
CA ASN A 53 6.97 -6.13 -11.05
C ASN A 53 8.06 -6.91 -10.32
N ASP A 54 8.05 -8.23 -10.46
CA ASP A 54 9.00 -9.13 -9.77
C ASP A 54 10.47 -8.89 -10.19
N ALA A 55 10.69 -8.39 -11.40
CA ALA A 55 12.02 -8.06 -11.90
C ALA A 55 12.57 -6.71 -11.39
N ASP A 56 11.71 -5.89 -10.77
CA ASP A 56 12.06 -4.56 -10.27
C ASP A 56 12.70 -4.62 -8.87
N PRO A 57 13.37 -3.54 -8.42
CA PRO A 57 13.96 -3.48 -7.09
C PRO A 57 12.92 -3.59 -5.97
N LEU A 58 13.44 -3.84 -4.76
CA LEU A 58 12.63 -3.85 -3.55
C LEU A 58 12.28 -2.41 -3.13
N VAL A 59 10.98 -2.12 -3.07
CA VAL A 59 10.43 -0.89 -2.50
C VAL A 59 10.21 -1.10 -1.00
N GLU A 60 10.80 -0.21 -0.20
CA GLU A 60 10.58 -0.18 1.24
C GLU A 60 9.20 0.40 1.57
N GLY A 61 8.52 -0.25 2.51
CA GLY A 61 7.27 0.25 3.07
C GLY A 61 6.93 -0.43 4.39
N TYR A 62 5.66 -0.36 4.74
CA TYR A 62 5.13 -0.94 5.96
C TYR A 62 3.97 -1.86 5.65
N LEU A 63 4.02 -3.05 6.24
CA LEU A 63 2.90 -3.96 6.28
C LEU A 63 2.03 -3.66 7.50
N PHE A 64 0.81 -3.23 7.24
CA PHE A 64 -0.22 -3.05 8.25
C PHE A 64 -1.09 -4.30 8.35
N SER A 65 -1.16 -4.90 9.53
CA SER A 65 -1.95 -6.11 9.78
C SER A 65 -2.98 -5.86 10.87
N THR A 66 -4.28 -6.05 10.57
CA THR A 66 -5.35 -5.92 11.58
C THR A 66 -6.60 -6.65 11.17
N LYS A 67 -7.30 -7.29 12.13
CA LYS A 67 -8.56 -7.99 11.86
C LYS A 67 -9.66 -7.06 11.36
N LYS A 68 -9.64 -5.80 11.75
CA LYS A 68 -10.68 -4.81 11.38
C LYS A 68 -10.55 -4.31 9.94
N LEU A 69 -9.44 -4.60 9.27
CA LEU A 69 -9.20 -4.14 7.90
C LEU A 69 -10.30 -4.62 6.94
N GLU A 70 -10.85 -5.81 7.20
CA GLU A 70 -11.91 -6.41 6.39
C GLU A 70 -13.17 -5.53 6.25
N GLN A 71 -13.49 -4.77 7.31
CA GLN A 71 -14.64 -3.86 7.33
C GLN A 71 -14.30 -2.47 6.78
N ASN A 72 -13.01 -2.12 6.74
CA ASN A 72 -12.52 -0.81 6.31
C ASN A 72 -12.05 -0.80 4.85
N TRP A 73 -12.06 -1.96 4.18
CA TRP A 73 -11.66 -2.08 2.78
C TRP A 73 -12.42 -1.13 1.87
N GLN A 74 -13.74 -1.05 2.02
CA GLN A 74 -14.57 -0.19 1.18
C GLN A 74 -14.21 1.30 1.33
N MET A 75 -13.87 1.73 2.56
CA MET A 75 -13.45 3.10 2.85
C MET A 75 -12.11 3.42 2.20
N LEU A 76 -11.16 2.47 2.25
CA LEU A 76 -9.84 2.64 1.63
C LEU A 76 -9.94 2.67 0.09
N ASP A 77 -10.73 1.78 -0.51
CA ASP A 77 -10.97 1.78 -1.95
C ASP A 77 -11.67 3.07 -2.41
N ASP A 78 -12.59 3.63 -1.61
CA ASP A 78 -13.25 4.91 -1.92
C ASP A 78 -12.29 6.11 -1.81
N PHE A 79 -11.40 6.08 -0.80
CA PHE A 79 -10.38 7.11 -0.58
C PHE A 79 -9.32 7.15 -1.68
N GLU A 80 -8.72 6.00 -2.01
CA GLU A 80 -7.72 5.86 -3.08
C GLU A 80 -8.37 6.02 -4.48
N GLY A 81 -9.68 5.74 -4.56
CA GLY A 81 -10.53 6.15 -5.67
C GLY A 81 -10.17 5.54 -7.02
N MET A 82 -10.20 6.35 -8.07
CA MET A 82 -10.03 5.89 -9.45
C MET A 82 -8.57 5.77 -9.91
N GLN A 83 -7.63 6.43 -9.21
CA GLN A 83 -6.22 6.48 -9.63
C GLN A 83 -5.44 5.24 -9.22
N TYR A 84 -5.87 4.58 -8.15
CA TYR A 84 -5.25 3.38 -7.63
C TYR A 84 -6.21 2.20 -7.73
N GLN A 85 -5.64 1.00 -7.77
CA GLN A 85 -6.40 -0.24 -7.68
C GLN A 85 -5.77 -1.13 -6.63
N ARG A 86 -6.60 -1.81 -5.84
CA ARG A 86 -6.11 -2.78 -4.88
C ARG A 86 -5.69 -4.06 -5.59
N ALA A 87 -4.43 -4.47 -5.41
CA ALA A 87 -3.86 -5.69 -5.94
C ALA A 87 -3.21 -6.53 -4.83
N VAL A 88 -3.15 -7.84 -5.03
CA VAL A 88 -2.40 -8.74 -4.14
C VAL A 88 -0.93 -8.71 -4.56
N VAL A 89 -0.03 -8.57 -3.59
CA VAL A 89 1.42 -8.57 -3.78
C VAL A 89 2.10 -9.47 -2.77
N ASP A 90 3.22 -10.06 -3.17
CA ASP A 90 4.15 -10.74 -2.29
C ASP A 90 5.06 -9.73 -1.58
N VAL A 91 4.87 -9.63 -0.27
CA VAL A 91 5.60 -8.74 0.61
C VAL A 91 6.67 -9.53 1.35
N LYS A 92 7.91 -9.12 1.19
CA LYS A 92 9.07 -9.63 1.90
C LYS A 92 9.24 -8.90 3.24
N LEU A 93 9.10 -9.61 4.33
CA LEU A 93 9.37 -9.10 5.67
C LEU A 93 10.87 -8.95 5.92
N ALA A 94 11.23 -8.11 6.88
CA ALA A 94 12.62 -7.99 7.35
C ALA A 94 13.20 -9.32 7.89
N THR A 95 12.33 -10.26 8.31
CA THR A 95 12.72 -11.62 8.73
C THR A 95 13.20 -12.50 7.57
N GLY A 96 12.96 -12.08 6.32
CA GLY A 96 13.22 -12.86 5.10
C GLY A 96 12.03 -13.69 4.62
N GLU A 97 10.94 -13.75 5.41
CA GLU A 97 9.70 -14.40 5.01
C GLU A 97 8.96 -13.60 3.95
N THR A 98 8.35 -14.29 2.99
CA THR A 98 7.49 -13.66 1.98
C THR A 98 6.05 -14.02 2.28
N ILE A 99 5.20 -13.01 2.40
CA ILE A 99 3.79 -13.17 2.70
C ILE A 99 2.94 -12.33 1.75
N GLN A 100 1.77 -12.84 1.40
CA GLN A 100 0.86 -12.08 0.57
C GLN A 100 0.10 -11.03 1.38
N ALA A 101 0.03 -9.82 0.82
CA ALA A 101 -0.77 -8.72 1.34
C ALA A 101 -1.45 -7.99 0.19
N TRP A 102 -2.44 -7.16 0.54
CA TRP A 102 -2.99 -6.21 -0.42
C TRP A 102 -2.10 -4.98 -0.50
N THR A 103 -2.08 -4.30 -1.62
CA THR A 103 -1.49 -2.98 -1.77
C THR A 103 -2.26 -2.18 -2.81
N TYR A 104 -2.16 -0.86 -2.76
CA TYR A 104 -2.74 0.02 -3.77
C TYR A 104 -1.68 0.32 -4.82
N VAL A 105 -1.92 -0.12 -6.05
CA VAL A 105 -1.00 0.07 -7.18
C VAL A 105 -1.57 1.11 -8.13
N MET A 106 -0.70 1.76 -8.88
CA MET A 106 -1.13 2.67 -9.94
C MET A 106 -2.05 1.93 -10.90
N LYS A 107 -3.23 2.48 -11.15
CA LYS A 107 -4.09 1.97 -12.21
C LYS A 107 -3.48 2.36 -13.55
N ALA A 108 -3.10 1.36 -14.36
CA ALA A 108 -2.64 1.63 -15.72
C ALA A 108 -3.75 2.39 -16.47
N ARG A 109 -3.37 3.50 -17.11
CA ARG A 109 -4.24 4.13 -18.11
C ARG A 109 -4.33 3.18 -19.30
N ASP A 110 -5.54 2.78 -19.66
CA ASP A 110 -5.84 2.19 -20.97
C ASP A 110 -5.72 3.28 -22.05
#